data_AF-A0A2V7Y6U5-F1
#
_entry.id   AF-A0A2V7Y6U5-F1
#
_cell.length_a   1.000
_cell.length_b   1.000
_cell.length_c   1.000
_cell.angle_alpha   90.00
_cell.angle_beta   90.00
_cell.angle_gamma   90.00
#
_symmetry.space_group_name_H-M   'P 1'
#
loop_
_entity.id
_entity.type
_entity.pdbx_description
1 polymer ?
#
loop_
_entity_poly.entity_id
_entity_poly.type
_entity_poly.pdbx_seq_one_letter_code
_entity_poly.pdbx_strand_id
1 'polypeptide(L)'
;MQKFDNPGLVNVYCNVHPNMSAVIQVMSTPYYGFADQKGDYALPNVPPGRYRLIAWNEQGGQIESRIEVTTAGAVTGNVALMLDSRNYRLTQHLNKVGKPYEPPSLKDY
;
A
#
# COMPACT_ATOMS: atom_id res chain seq x y z
N MET A 1 -12.98 -13.65 12.79
CA MET A 1 -11.60 -13.20 12.47
C MET A 1 -11.43 -13.28 10.97
N GLN A 2 -11.06 -12.21 10.30
CA GLN A 2 -10.81 -12.22 8.85
C GLN A 2 -9.40 -12.79 8.60
N LYS A 3 -9.29 -13.78 7.71
CA LYS A 3 -8.00 -14.30 7.24
C LYS A 3 -7.71 -13.73 5.85
N PHE A 4 -6.44 -13.44 5.58
CA PHE A 4 -5.97 -13.04 4.25
C PHE A 4 -5.20 -14.21 3.65
N ASP A 5 -5.81 -14.89 2.68
CA ASP A 5 -5.20 -16.06 2.04
C ASP A 5 -4.28 -15.70 0.86
N ASN A 6 -4.42 -14.50 0.30
CA ASN A 6 -3.68 -14.05 -0.87
C ASN A 6 -2.93 -12.74 -0.60
N PRO A 7 -1.67 -12.61 -1.05
CA PRO A 7 -0.94 -11.34 -1.06
C PRO A 7 -1.64 -10.29 -1.92
N GLY A 8 -1.52 -9.02 -1.53
CA GLY A 8 -2.12 -7.90 -2.25
C GLY A 8 -2.61 -6.79 -1.32
N LEU A 9 -3.22 -5.78 -1.93
CA LEU A 9 -3.84 -4.66 -1.22
C LEU A 9 -5.27 -5.04 -0.80
N VAL A 10 -5.59 -4.77 0.45
CA VAL A 10 -6.95 -4.85 0.97
C VAL A 10 -7.37 -3.48 1.50
N ASN A 11 -8.36 -2.89 0.87
CA ASN A 11 -8.96 -1.65 1.33
C ASN A 11 -10.07 -1.97 2.35
N VAL A 12 -9.99 -1.30 3.50
CA VAL A 12 -10.97 -1.40 4.58
C VAL A 12 -11.67 -0.06 4.71
N TYR A 13 -12.99 -0.07 4.62
CA TYR A 13 -13.82 1.12 4.66
C TYR A 13 -14.76 1.10 5.86
N CYS A 14 -14.92 2.23 6.53
CA CYS A 14 -15.86 2.35 7.64
C CYS A 14 -17.29 2.45 7.11
N ASN A 15 -18.23 1.69 7.65
CA ASN A 15 -19.62 1.80 7.22
C ASN A 15 -20.33 3.09 7.67
N VAL A 16 -19.82 3.80 8.68
CA VAL A 16 -20.50 4.96 9.29
C VAL A 16 -19.83 6.27 8.89
N HIS A 17 -18.50 6.30 8.84
CA HIS A 17 -17.75 7.52 8.55
C HIS A 17 -17.22 7.49 7.10
N PRO A 18 -17.64 8.42 6.22
CA PRO A 18 -17.20 8.45 4.82
C PRO A 18 -15.70 8.77 4.65
N ASN A 19 -15.06 9.30 5.69
CA ASN A 19 -13.66 9.72 5.68
C ASN A 19 -12.73 8.70 6.36
N MET A 20 -13.26 7.58 6.87
CA MET A 20 -12.47 6.59 7.59
C MET A 20 -12.19 5.38 6.70
N SER A 21 -10.93 5.25 6.33
CA SER A 21 -10.43 4.11 5.57
C SER A 21 -9.09 3.63 6.12
N ALA A 22 -8.72 2.41 5.79
CA ALA A 22 -7.40 1.86 6.03
C ALA A 22 -7.01 0.98 4.83
N VAL A 23 -5.71 0.90 4.55
CA VAL A 23 -5.16 -0.01 3.57
C VAL A 23 -4.27 -1.03 4.27
N ILE A 24 -4.47 -2.30 3.96
CA ILE A 24 -3.66 -3.41 4.45
C ILE A 24 -2.88 -3.97 3.27
N GLN A 25 -1.55 -3.93 3.35
CA GLN A 25 -0.67 -4.61 2.41
C GLN A 25 -0.38 -6.02 2.94
N VAL A 26 -0.94 -7.03 2.29
CA VAL A 26 -0.67 -8.44 2.60
C VAL A 26 0.56 -8.86 1.79
N MET A 27 1.58 -9.37 2.49
CA MET A 27 2.87 -9.71 1.90
C MET A 27 3.13 -11.21 1.97
N SER A 28 3.76 -11.77 0.93
CA SER A 28 4.21 -13.17 0.90
C SER A 28 5.55 -13.39 1.61
N THR A 29 6.24 -12.30 1.99
CA THR A 29 7.55 -12.33 2.65
C THR A 29 7.54 -11.38 3.86
N PRO A 30 8.44 -11.57 4.83
CA PRO A 30 8.57 -10.67 5.98
C PRO A 30 9.39 -9.40 5.67
N TYR A 31 9.88 -9.22 4.44
CA TYR A 31 10.80 -8.15 4.08
C TYR A 31 10.04 -6.92 3.60
N TYR A 32 10.02 -5.88 4.41
CA TYR A 32 9.40 -4.60 4.09
C TYR A 32 10.17 -3.45 4.72
N GLY A 33 9.91 -2.25 4.22
CA GLY A 33 10.54 -1.02 4.66
C GLY A 33 9.74 0.16 4.13
N PHE A 34 9.97 1.33 4.73
CA PHE A 34 9.38 2.58 4.29
C PHE A 34 10.44 3.40 3.57
N ALA A 35 10.04 4.10 2.52
CA ALA A 35 10.84 5.16 1.96
C ALA A 35 10.77 6.38 2.89
N ASP A 36 11.89 7.07 3.07
CA ASP A 36 11.94 8.32 3.79
C ASP A 36 11.45 9.50 2.92
N GLN A 37 11.54 10.72 3.45
CA GLN A 37 11.13 11.93 2.73
C GLN A 37 11.97 12.24 1.49
N LYS A 38 13.17 11.67 1.38
CA LYS A 38 14.06 11.82 0.23
C LYS A 38 13.85 10.73 -0.81
N GLY A 39 13.05 9.71 -0.48
CA GLY A 39 12.81 8.53 -1.31
C GLY A 39 13.83 7.41 -1.08
N ASP A 40 14.69 7.54 -0.08
CA ASP A 40 15.66 6.51 0.30
C ASP A 40 14.95 5.42 1.11
N TYR A 41 15.27 4.16 0.85
CA TYR A 41 14.67 3.01 1.54
C TYR A 41 15.71 1.92 1.79
N ALA A 42 15.45 1.10 2.82
CA ALA A 42 16.28 -0.05 3.14
C ALA A 42 15.41 -1.25 3.54
N LEU A 43 15.81 -2.44 3.09
CA LEU A 43 15.22 -3.71 3.45
C LEU A 43 16.29 -4.56 4.16
N PRO A 44 16.36 -4.56 5.50
CA PRO A 44 17.40 -5.28 6.20
C PRO A 44 17.18 -6.80 6.10
N ASN A 45 18.28 -7.55 6.15
CA ASN A 45 18.28 -9.01 6.28
C ASN A 45 17.56 -9.78 5.15
N VAL A 46 17.47 -9.21 3.95
CA VAL A 46 17.01 -9.94 2.76
C VAL A 46 18.12 -10.92 2.33
N PRO A 47 17.87 -12.24 2.31
CA PRO A 47 18.84 -13.22 1.86
C PRO A 47 19.18 -13.05 0.38
N PRO A 48 20.34 -13.56 -0.07
CA PRO A 48 20.65 -13.60 -1.49
C PRO A 48 19.61 -14.37 -2.30
N GLY A 49 19.25 -13.84 -3.47
CA GLY A 49 18.21 -14.41 -4.31
C GLY A 49 17.60 -13.41 -5.29
N ARG A 50 16.66 -13.90 -6.11
CA ARG A 50 15.90 -13.09 -7.07
C ARG A 50 14.53 -12.75 -6.48
N TYR A 51 14.20 -11.46 -6.45
CA TYR A 51 12.98 -10.96 -5.83
C TYR A 51 12.23 -10.03 -6.78
N ARG A 52 10.94 -9.84 -6.48
CA ARG A 52 10.12 -8.75 -7.00
C ARG A 52 10.04 -7.68 -5.92
N LEU A 53 10.67 -6.54 -6.16
CA LEU A 53 10.53 -5.36 -5.33
C LEU A 53 9.22 -4.65 -5.71
N ILE A 54 8.40 -4.33 -4.71
CA ILE A 54 7.13 -3.65 -4.89
C ILE A 54 7.21 -2.35 -4.09
N ALA A 55 7.01 -1.22 -4.77
CA ALA A 55 6.76 0.06 -4.12
C ALA A 55 5.28 0.40 -4.29
N TRP A 56 4.67 0.90 -3.22
CA TRP A 56 3.27 1.27 -3.21
C TRP A 56 3.05 2.52 -2.36
N ASN A 57 2.17 3.40 -2.83
CA ASN A 57 1.49 4.38 -2.00
C ASN A 57 0.06 4.58 -2.51
N GLU A 58 -0.81 5.16 -1.68
CA GLU A 58 -2.22 5.37 -2.03
C GLU A 58 -2.40 6.24 -3.28
N GLN A 59 -1.51 7.22 -3.48
CA GLN A 59 -1.69 8.23 -4.51
C GLN A 59 -1.14 7.82 -5.88
N GLY A 60 0.02 7.16 -5.90
CA GLY A 60 0.74 6.75 -7.11
C GLY A 60 0.58 5.26 -7.45
N GLY A 61 -0.18 4.52 -6.65
CA GLY A 61 -0.49 3.12 -6.91
C GLY A 61 0.70 2.21 -6.62
N GLN A 62 0.82 1.14 -7.41
CA GLN A 62 1.84 0.11 -7.23
C GLN A 62 2.76 0.06 -8.45
N ILE A 63 4.07 0.02 -8.19
CA ILE A 63 5.09 -0.28 -9.21
C ILE A 63 5.95 -1.46 -8.76
N GLU A 64 6.40 -2.25 -9.72
CA GLU A 64 7.22 -3.42 -9.47
C GLU A 64 8.53 -3.37 -10.27
N SER A 65 9.58 -3.97 -9.70
CA SER A 65 10.82 -4.24 -10.43
C SER A 65 11.41 -5.57 -9.98
N ARG A 66 12.13 -6.24 -10.89
CA ARG A 66 12.88 -7.46 -10.57
C ARG A 66 14.27 -7.08 -10.08
N ILE A 67 14.66 -7.64 -8.95
CA ILE A 67 15.95 -7.36 -8.32
C ILE A 67 16.69 -8.65 -7.99
N GLU A 68 18.01 -8.56 -7.94
CA GLU A 68 18.88 -9.63 -7.45
C GLU A 68 19.66 -9.12 -6.24
N VAL A 69 19.57 -9.89 -5.15
CA VAL A 69 20.31 -9.67 -3.91
C VAL A 69 21.50 -10.62 -3.95
N THR A 70 22.71 -10.08 -3.97
CA THR A 70 23.95 -10.85 -4.16
C THR A 70 24.64 -11.14 -2.83
N THR A 71 24.60 -10.20 -1.90
CA THR A 71 24.95 -10.37 -0.49
C THR A 71 23.81 -9.90 0.39
N ALA A 72 23.68 -10.46 1.60
CA ALA A 72 22.57 -10.15 2.50
C ALA A 72 22.44 -8.63 2.72
N GLY A 73 21.28 -8.08 2.35
CA GLY A 73 21.00 -6.64 2.45
C GLY A 73 21.58 -5.75 1.34
N ALA A 74 22.39 -6.27 0.41
CA ALA A 74 22.87 -5.52 -0.75
C ALA A 74 22.00 -5.84 -1.97
N VAL A 75 21.05 -4.95 -2.26
CA VAL A 75 20.38 -4.94 -3.57
C VAL A 75 21.40 -4.43 -4.58
N THR A 76 21.71 -5.23 -5.60
CA THR A 76 22.66 -4.78 -6.63
C THR A 76 21.93 -3.82 -7.55
N GLY A 77 22.15 -2.51 -7.31
CA GLY A 77 21.57 -1.41 -8.07
C GLY A 77 20.60 -0.58 -7.24
N ASN A 78 20.82 0.73 -7.21
CA ASN A 78 19.81 1.69 -6.77
C ASN A 78 18.61 1.57 -7.71
N VAL A 79 17.61 0.76 -7.32
CA VAL A 79 16.38 0.62 -8.11
C VAL A 79 15.51 1.83 -7.86
N ALA A 80 15.54 2.77 -8.79
CA ALA A 80 14.62 3.90 -8.80
C ALA A 80 13.22 3.40 -9.19
N LEU A 81 12.27 3.55 -8.28
CA LEU A 81 10.85 3.26 -8.50
C LEU A 81 10.10 4.58 -8.44
N MET A 82 9.49 4.98 -9.56
CA MET A 82 8.70 6.21 -9.65
C MET A 82 7.22 5.91 -9.51
N LEU A 83 6.61 6.45 -8.45
CA LEU A 83 5.17 6.44 -8.24
C LEU A 83 4.60 7.78 -8.73
N ASP A 84 3.65 7.74 -9.66
CA ASP A 84 3.05 8.95 -10.24
C ASP A 84 1.70 9.25 -9.59
N SER A 85 1.68 10.23 -8.69
CA SER A 85 0.48 10.69 -7.99
C SER A 85 -0.29 11.80 -8.70
N ARG A 86 0.15 12.28 -9.87
CA ARG A 86 -0.42 13.48 -10.52
C ARG A 86 -1.91 13.35 -10.86
N ASN A 87 -2.36 12.12 -11.08
CA ASN A 87 -3.76 11.82 -11.40
C ASN A 87 -4.56 11.29 -10.21
N TYR A 88 -4.00 11.36 -8.99
CA TYR A 88 -4.70 10.90 -7.79
C TYR A 88 -6.00 11.68 -7.60
N ARG A 89 -7.10 10.93 -7.42
CA ARG A 89 -8.41 11.47 -7.06
C ARG A 89 -8.91 10.74 -5.84
N LEU A 90 -9.04 11.47 -4.73
CA LEU A 90 -9.71 10.94 -3.55
C LEU A 90 -11.15 10.61 -3.94
N THR A 91 -11.45 9.32 -4.04
CA THR A 91 -12.79 8.83 -4.33
C THR A 91 -13.40 8.39 -3.01
N GLN A 92 -14.53 8.99 -2.65
CA GLN A 92 -15.25 8.59 -1.44
C GLN A 92 -15.73 7.15 -1.61
N HIS A 93 -15.42 6.29 -0.63
CA HIS A 93 -15.92 4.93 -0.63
C HIS A 93 -17.44 4.91 -0.42
N LEU A 94 -18.06 3.80 -0.79
CA LEU A 94 -19.48 3.56 -0.56
C LEU A 94 -19.68 2.93 0.82
N ASN A 95 -20.91 2.99 1.33
CA ASN A 95 -21.29 2.25 2.52
C ASN A 95 -21.37 0.73 2.25
N LYS A 96 -21.66 -0.07 3.29
CA LYS A 96 -21.72 -1.55 3.18
C LYS A 96 -22.75 -2.08 2.17
N VAL A 97 -23.71 -1.25 1.75
CA VAL A 97 -24.75 -1.61 0.76
C VAL A 97 -24.46 -1.05 -0.63
N GLY A 98 -23.27 -0.46 -0.85
CA GLY A 98 -22.86 0.06 -2.15
C GLY A 98 -23.54 1.39 -2.52
N LYS A 99 -24.00 2.18 -1.55
CA LYS A 99 -24.56 3.52 -1.78
C LYS A 99 -23.64 4.62 -1.25
N PRO A 100 -23.74 5.85 -1.79
CA PRO A 100 -23.14 7.03 -1.17
C PRO A 100 -23.65 7.22 0.27
N TYR A 101 -22.86 7.91 1.08
CA TYR A 101 -23.25 8.26 2.45
C TYR A 101 -24.34 9.33 2.43
N GLU A 102 -25.31 9.21 3.32
CA GLU A 102 -26.29 10.26 3.55
C GLU A 102 -25.63 11.39 4.35
N PRO A 103 -25.95 12.66 4.06
CA PRO A 103 -25.49 13.76 4.89
C PRO A 103 -26.10 13.62 6.31
N PRO A 104 -25.36 14.00 7.36
CA PRO A 104 -25.86 13.93 8.73
C PRO A 104 -27.17 14.73 8.87
N SER A 105 -28.14 14.19 9.63
CA SER A 105 -29.42 14.87 9.81
C SER A 105 -29.30 15.97 10.87
N LEU A 106 -30.12 17.01 10.77
CA LEU A 106 -30.17 18.09 11.77
C LEU A 106 -30.56 17.63 13.18
N LYS A 107 -31.02 16.39 13.35
CA LYS A 107 -31.34 15.79 14.66
C LYS A 107 -30.14 15.09 15.33
N ASP A 108 -29.04 14.95 14.61
CA ASP A 108 -27.80 14.31 15.09
C ASP A 108 -26.81 15.34 15.69
N TYR A 109 -27.24 16.60 15.84
CA TYR A 109 -26.54 17.71 16.50
C TYR A 109 -27.28 18.17 17.76
#